data_AF-A0A6G0QWY7-F1
#
_entry.id   AF-A0A6G0QWY7-F1
#
_cell.length_a   1.000
_cell.length_b   1.000
_cell.length_c   1.000
_cell.angle_alpha   90.00
_cell.angle_beta   90.00
_cell.angle_gamma   90.00
#
_symmetry.space_group_name_H-M   'P 1'
#
loop_
_entity.id
_entity.type
_entity.pdbx_description
1 polymer ?
#
loop_
_entity_poly.entity_id
_entity_poly.type
_entity_poly.pdbx_seq_one_letter_code
_entity_poly.pdbx_strand_id
1 'polypeptide(L)'
;MPIGREERRKLPGLPFQYEYGGGEDYYVRECYEEYYPLVEQFVLTQESCLTVTGTPDIGTSVFYAYCFDEFCKAHRDEWIVVAVTYDKNEEATQFAVYEDGVETTRVSHADEDTLLTVLRGLQHQLD
;
A
#
# COMPACT_ATOMS: atom_id res chain seq x y z
N MET A 1 -2.19 -32.77 -5.44
CA MET A 1 -1.42 -31.75 -4.71
C MET A 1 -2.25 -31.38 -3.49
N PRO A 2 -1.69 -31.31 -2.27
CA PRO A 2 -2.47 -30.75 -1.18
C PRO A 2 -2.69 -29.28 -1.53
N ILE A 3 -3.96 -28.90 -1.60
CA ILE A 3 -4.40 -27.52 -1.78
C ILE A 3 -3.95 -26.82 -0.49
N GLY A 4 -2.94 -25.94 -0.58
CA GLY A 4 -2.57 -25.07 0.53
C GLY A 4 -3.83 -24.42 1.09
N ARG A 5 -3.92 -24.25 2.41
CA ARG A 5 -5.10 -23.63 3.03
C ARG A 5 -5.33 -22.28 2.36
N GLU A 6 -6.48 -22.11 1.72
CA GLU A 6 -6.89 -20.83 1.16
C GLU A 6 -6.99 -19.82 2.31
N GLU A 7 -6.03 -18.92 2.38
CA GLU A 7 -6.08 -17.80 3.32
C GLU A 7 -6.77 -16.61 2.64
N ARG A 8 -7.83 -16.13 3.28
CA ARG A 8 -8.55 -14.93 2.87
C ARG A 8 -8.27 -13.83 3.88
N ARG A 9 -7.91 -12.66 3.38
CA ARG A 9 -7.67 -11.47 4.21
C ARG A 9 -8.57 -10.34 3.77
N LYS A 10 -8.98 -9.53 4.74
CA LYS A 10 -9.71 -8.30 4.46
C LYS A 10 -8.79 -7.32 3.74
N LEU A 11 -9.31 -6.63 2.72
CA LEU A 11 -8.55 -5.56 2.10
C LEU A 11 -8.27 -4.44 3.11
N PRO A 12 -7.01 -3.98 3.23
CA PRO A 12 -6.72 -2.77 3.97
C PRO A 12 -7.42 -1.58 3.31
N GLY A 13 -7.76 -0.57 4.11
CA GLY A 13 -8.50 0.62 3.66
C GLY A 13 -7.70 1.60 2.80
N LEU A 14 -7.00 1.07 1.79
CA LEU A 14 -6.15 1.76 0.82
C LEU A 14 -6.98 2.57 -0.19
N PRO A 15 -6.43 3.67 -0.72
CA PRO A 15 -7.07 4.45 -1.77
C PRO A 15 -6.91 3.70 -3.10
N PHE A 16 -7.80 2.76 -3.39
CA PHE A 16 -7.85 2.14 -4.70
C PHE A 16 -8.61 3.05 -5.67
N GLN A 17 -8.11 3.20 -6.90
CA GLN A 17 -8.80 3.98 -7.94
C GLN A 17 -10.19 3.41 -8.24
N TYR A 18 -10.32 2.09 -8.19
CA TYR A 18 -11.54 1.35 -8.43
C TYR A 18 -11.80 0.42 -7.26
N GLU A 19 -13.08 0.24 -6.91
CA GLU A 19 -13.47 -0.77 -5.92
C GLU A 19 -12.99 -2.15 -6.36
N TYR A 20 -12.51 -2.93 -5.39
CA TYR A 20 -12.08 -4.29 -5.66
C TYR A 20 -13.29 -5.18 -5.95
N GLY A 21 -13.34 -5.71 -7.17
CA GLY A 21 -14.46 -6.55 -7.62
C GLY A 21 -14.62 -7.88 -6.87
N GLY A 22 -13.63 -8.30 -6.08
CA GLY A 22 -13.71 -9.52 -5.26
C GLY A 22 -14.43 -9.35 -3.92
N GLY A 23 -14.95 -8.15 -3.61
CA GLY A 23 -15.64 -7.85 -2.36
C GLY A 23 -14.70 -7.31 -1.27
N GLU A 24 -14.99 -7.63 -0.01
CA GLU A 24 -14.18 -7.14 1.12
C GLU A 24 -12.87 -7.91 1.35
N ASP A 25 -12.77 -9.14 0.82
CA ASP A 25 -11.64 -10.04 1.06
C ASP A 25 -10.90 -10.36 -0.23
N TYR A 26 -9.58 -10.54 -0.14
CA TYR A 26 -8.74 -11.09 -1.20
C TYR A 26 -8.11 -12.41 -0.78
N TYR A 27 -7.72 -13.23 -1.76
CA TYR A 27 -7.00 -14.48 -1.53
C TYR A 27 -5.50 -14.21 -1.46
N VAL A 28 -4.88 -14.61 -0.36
CA VAL A 28 -3.42 -14.60 -0.22
C VAL A 28 -2.86 -15.75 -1.04
N ARG A 29 -1.82 -15.46 -1.83
CA ARG A 29 -1.13 -16.48 -2.62
C ARG A 29 0.08 -16.99 -1.87
N GLU A 30 0.41 -18.27 -2.03
CA GLU A 30 1.56 -18.91 -1.39
C GLU A 30 2.87 -18.14 -1.67
N CYS A 31 3.03 -17.60 -2.88
CA CYS A 31 4.22 -16.83 -3.25
C CYS A 31 4.33 -15.46 -2.55
N TYR A 32 3.27 -14.94 -1.94
CA TYR A 32 3.33 -13.65 -1.26
C TYR A 32 4.27 -13.69 -0.04
N GLU A 33 4.25 -14.82 0.70
CA GLU A 33 5.16 -15.05 1.82
C GLU A 33 6.63 -15.11 1.38
N GLU A 34 6.89 -15.60 0.17
CA GLU A 34 8.24 -15.64 -0.41
C GLU A 34 8.71 -14.24 -0.88
N TYR A 35 7.81 -13.42 -1.41
CA TYR A 35 8.17 -12.12 -1.98
C TYR A 35 8.21 -10.98 -0.95
N TYR A 36 7.37 -11.01 0.08
CA TYR A 36 7.30 -9.91 1.04
C TYR A 36 8.64 -9.58 1.71
N PRO A 37 9.46 -10.55 2.18
CA PRO A 37 10.76 -10.23 2.76
C PRO A 37 11.69 -9.44 1.81
N LEU A 38 11.57 -9.66 0.50
CA LEU A 38 12.34 -8.91 -0.50
C LEU A 38 11.83 -7.47 -0.63
N VAL A 39 10.50 -7.29 -0.60
CA VAL A 39 9.85 -5.96 -0.62
C VAL A 39 10.22 -5.17 0.63
N GLU A 40 10.07 -5.80 1.80
CA GLU A 40 10.39 -5.20 3.09
C GLU A 40 11.86 -4.78 3.17
N GLN A 41 12.79 -5.69 2.80
CA GLN A 41 14.21 -5.36 2.76
C GLN A 41 14.48 -4.16 1.85
N PHE A 42 13.89 -4.12 0.65
CA PHE A 42 14.07 -3.03 -0.30
C PHE A 42 13.62 -1.68 0.29
N VAL A 43 12.46 -1.65 0.93
CA VAL A 43 11.90 -0.45 1.59
C VAL A 43 12.82 0.03 2.71
N LEU A 44 13.30 -0.90 3.57
CA LEU A 44 14.15 -0.57 4.71
C LEU A 44 15.57 -0.12 4.31
N THR A 45 16.11 -0.64 3.20
CA THR A 45 17.46 -0.27 2.72
C THR A 45 17.49 0.98 1.84
N GLN A 46 16.35 1.65 1.65
CA GLN A 46 16.22 2.93 0.94
C GLN A 46 16.68 2.89 -0.54
N GLU A 47 16.46 1.77 -1.24
CA GLU A 47 16.57 1.81 -2.71
C GLU A 47 15.43 2.66 -3.28
N SER A 48 15.73 3.46 -4.30
CA SER A 48 14.95 4.67 -4.63
C SER A 48 13.52 4.42 -5.13
N CYS A 49 13.21 3.23 -5.67
CA CYS A 49 11.88 2.89 -6.18
C CYS A 49 11.74 1.39 -6.47
N LEU A 50 10.68 0.75 -5.95
CA LEU A 50 10.28 -0.61 -6.31
C LEU A 50 9.03 -0.58 -7.18
N THR A 51 9.15 -1.08 -8.41
CA THR A 51 8.02 -1.21 -9.33
C THR A 51 7.57 -2.67 -9.42
N VAL A 52 6.33 -2.95 -9.01
CA VAL A 52 5.70 -4.26 -9.23
C VAL A 52 5.00 -4.25 -10.59
N THR A 53 5.34 -5.21 -11.45
CA THR A 53 4.72 -5.38 -12.78
C THR A 53 4.16 -6.79 -12.93
N GLY A 54 3.22 -6.95 -13.85
CA GLY A 54 2.61 -8.25 -14.13
C GLY A 54 1.62 -8.16 -15.28
N THR A 55 1.12 -9.31 -15.73
CA THR A 55 0.03 -9.33 -16.70
C THR A 55 -1.23 -8.74 -16.07
N PRO A 56 -2.12 -8.10 -16.86
CA PRO A 56 -3.43 -7.68 -16.36
C PRO A 56 -4.13 -8.80 -15.60
N ASP A 57 -4.90 -8.43 -14.57
CA ASP A 57 -5.67 -9.34 -13.70
C ASP A 57 -4.86 -10.36 -12.89
N ILE A 58 -3.52 -10.32 -12.92
CA ILE A 58 -2.69 -11.20 -12.08
C ILE A 58 -2.78 -10.87 -10.59
N GLY A 59 -3.32 -9.71 -10.23
CA GLY A 59 -3.51 -9.27 -8.85
C GLY A 59 -2.35 -8.44 -8.29
N THR A 60 -1.70 -7.61 -9.10
CA THR A 60 -0.66 -6.68 -8.62
C THR A 60 -1.20 -5.72 -7.55
N SER A 61 -2.41 -5.21 -7.70
CA SER A 61 -3.05 -4.32 -6.72
C SER A 61 -3.29 -4.99 -5.37
N VAL A 62 -3.72 -6.27 -5.35
CA VAL A 62 -3.90 -7.02 -4.10
C VAL A 62 -2.57 -7.46 -3.48
N PHE A 63 -1.53 -7.65 -4.30
CA PHE A 63 -0.17 -7.84 -3.80
C PHE A 63 0.35 -6.58 -3.09
N TYR A 64 0.10 -5.38 -3.63
CA TYR A 64 0.38 -4.13 -2.92
C TYR A 64 -0.37 -4.03 -1.59
N ALA A 65 -1.66 -4.40 -1.56
CA ALA A 65 -2.41 -4.46 -0.31
C ALA A 65 -1.79 -5.43 0.71
N TYR A 66 -1.37 -6.61 0.27
CA TYR A 66 -0.70 -7.58 1.12
C TYR A 66 0.59 -7.02 1.72
N CYS A 67 1.49 -6.48 0.88
CA CYS A 67 2.75 -5.91 1.34
C CYS A 67 2.55 -4.72 2.27
N PHE A 68 1.57 -3.86 1.97
CA PHE A 68 1.20 -2.74 2.85
C PHE A 68 0.74 -3.24 4.23
N ASP A 69 -0.17 -4.21 4.26
CA ASP A 69 -0.74 -4.73 5.50
C ASP A 69 0.33 -5.42 6.37
N GLU A 70 1.21 -6.21 5.76
CA GLU A 70 2.35 -6.82 6.48
C GLU A 70 3.34 -5.77 6.98
N PHE A 71 3.70 -4.79 6.16
CA PHE A 71 4.63 -3.72 6.56
C PHE A 71 4.06 -2.89 7.71
N CYS A 72 2.81 -2.48 7.63
CA CYS A 72 2.13 -1.72 8.69
C CYS A 72 1.82 -2.56 9.94
N LYS A 73 1.94 -3.89 9.91
CA LYS A 73 1.91 -4.73 11.14
C LYS A 73 3.28 -4.80 11.80
N ALA A 74 4.34 -4.88 10.99
CA ALA A 74 5.70 -5.06 11.46
C ALA A 74 6.35 -3.75 11.94
N HIS A 75 6.01 -2.61 11.31
CA HIS A 75 6.77 -1.36 11.43
C HIS A 75 5.92 -0.14 11.81
N ARG A 76 4.72 -0.36 12.40
CA ARG A 76 3.73 0.70 12.61
C ARG A 76 4.23 1.85 13.47
N ASP A 77 5.00 1.52 14.50
CA ASP A 77 5.55 2.44 15.50
C ASP A 77 6.79 3.20 15.02
N GLU A 78 7.39 2.76 13.90
CA GLU A 78 8.60 3.35 13.34
C GLU A 78 8.36 4.14 12.05
N TRP A 79 7.25 3.87 11.34
CA TRP A 79 7.00 4.41 10.00
C TRP A 79 5.64 5.08 9.85
N ILE A 80 5.66 6.23 9.18
CA ILE A 80 4.47 6.81 8.55
C ILE A 80 4.41 6.29 7.11
N VAL A 81 3.30 5.64 6.75
CA VAL A 81 3.09 5.12 5.40
C VAL A 81 2.08 6.01 4.68
N VAL A 82 2.42 6.48 3.47
CA VAL A 82 1.50 7.24 2.62
C VAL A 82 1.19 6.41 1.38
N ALA A 83 -0.08 6.09 1.19
CA ALA A 83 -0.57 5.42 -0.01
C ALA A 83 -1.23 6.44 -0.93
N VAL A 84 -0.89 6.43 -2.22
CA VAL A 84 -1.36 7.41 -3.20
C VAL A 84 -1.91 6.71 -4.43
N THR A 85 -3.01 7.21 -4.96
CA THR A 85 -3.58 6.82 -6.26
C THR A 85 -3.21 7.86 -7.30
N TYR A 86 -2.63 7.41 -8.40
CA TYR A 86 -2.43 8.23 -9.60
C TYR A 86 -3.41 7.82 -10.68
N ASP A 87 -3.91 8.79 -11.45
CA ASP A 87 -4.71 8.49 -12.63
C ASP A 87 -3.83 8.23 -13.87
N LYS A 88 -4.47 8.03 -15.01
CA LYS A 88 -3.80 7.78 -16.29
C LYS A 88 -2.99 8.98 -16.83
N ASN A 89 -3.20 10.17 -16.27
CA ASN A 89 -2.46 11.39 -16.61
C ASN A 89 -1.31 11.63 -15.62
N GLU A 90 -1.02 10.67 -14.75
CA GLU A 90 0.00 10.77 -13.68
C GLU A 90 -0.35 11.81 -12.62
N GLU A 91 -1.63 12.18 -12.48
CA GLU A 91 -2.10 13.11 -11.46
C GLU A 91 -2.51 12.33 -10.20
N ALA A 92 -2.00 12.76 -9.04
CA ALA A 92 -2.46 12.23 -7.75
C ALA A 92 -3.93 12.59 -7.56
N THR A 93 -4.79 11.60 -7.30
CA THR A 93 -6.25 11.80 -7.18
C THR A 93 -6.78 11.47 -5.79
N GLN A 94 -6.10 10.59 -5.07
CA GLN A 94 -6.46 10.19 -3.71
C GLN A 94 -5.20 9.83 -2.93
N PHE A 95 -5.19 10.07 -1.63
CA PHE A 95 -4.16 9.51 -0.76
C PHE A 95 -4.69 9.23 0.64
N ALA A 96 -3.96 8.38 1.36
CA ALA A 96 -4.18 8.08 2.76
C ALA A 96 -2.87 8.05 3.53
N VAL A 97 -2.88 8.62 4.74
CA VAL A 97 -1.73 8.65 5.66
C VAL A 97 -2.00 7.73 6.84
N TYR A 98 -1.08 6.79 7.06
CA TYR A 98 -1.15 5.79 8.12
C TYR A 98 0.00 6.03 9.10
N GLU A 99 -0.35 6.35 10.34
CA GLU A 99 0.58 6.66 11.43
C GLU A 99 0.02 6.02 12.72
N ASP A 100 0.92 5.50 13.58
CA ASP A 100 0.47 4.84 14.82
C ASP A 100 -0.22 5.82 15.78
N GLY A 101 -1.31 5.37 16.39
CA GLY A 101 -2.09 6.19 17.32
C GLY A 101 -2.82 7.39 16.72
N VAL A 102 -2.69 7.64 15.41
CA VAL A 102 -3.36 8.74 14.69
C VAL A 102 -4.48 8.20 13.81
N GLU A 103 -5.62 8.89 13.79
CA GLU A 103 -6.70 8.55 12.87
C GLU A 103 -6.24 8.69 11.42
N THR A 104 -6.43 7.64 10.61
CA THR A 104 -6.01 7.65 9.20
C THR A 104 -6.63 8.81 8.45
N THR A 105 -5.80 9.75 8.01
CA THR A 105 -6.23 10.84 7.15
C THR A 105 -6.46 10.31 5.75
N ARG A 106 -7.65 10.58 5.19
CA ARG A 106 -8.01 10.20 3.82
C ARG A 106 -8.45 11.43 3.05
N VAL A 107 -7.87 11.62 1.87
CA VAL A 107 -8.22 12.71 0.98
C VAL A 107 -8.67 12.13 -0.35
N SER A 108 -9.94 12.36 -0.67
CA SER A 108 -10.54 12.11 -1.98
C SER A 108 -10.48 13.39 -2.81
N HIS A 109 -10.12 13.30 -4.10
CA HIS A 109 -9.92 14.45 -4.99
C HIS A 109 -8.73 15.32 -4.59
N ALA A 110 -7.61 14.67 -4.24
CA ALA A 110 -6.35 15.36 -4.05
C ALA A 110 -5.84 15.93 -5.39
N ASP A 111 -5.01 16.96 -5.30
CA ASP A 111 -4.09 17.38 -6.36
C ASP A 111 -2.64 17.18 -5.87
N GLU A 112 -1.69 17.34 -6.79
CA GLU A 112 -0.27 17.13 -6.49
C GLU A 112 0.23 18.12 -5.43
N ASP A 113 -0.22 19.37 -5.46
CA ASP A 113 0.15 20.40 -4.48
C ASP A 113 -0.30 20.05 -3.06
N THR A 114 -1.50 19.49 -2.92
CA THR A 114 -2.05 19.01 -1.65
C THR A 114 -1.22 17.86 -1.11
N LEU A 115 -0.89 16.87 -1.96
CA LEU A 115 -0.03 15.75 -1.57
C LEU A 115 1.34 16.24 -1.12
N LEU A 116 2.00 17.10 -1.91
CA LEU A 116 3.32 17.64 -1.58
C LEU A 116 3.32 18.45 -0.29
N THR A 117 2.25 19.21 -0.03
CA THR A 117 2.10 19.97 1.21
C THR A 117 2.03 19.05 2.41
N VAL A 118 1.26 17.96 2.32
CA VAL A 118 1.18 16.95 3.38
C VAL A 118 2.53 16.25 3.58
N LEU A 119 3.17 15.78 2.51
CA LEU A 119 4.47 15.11 2.59
C LEU A 119 5.55 15.99 3.25
N ARG A 120 5.61 17.28 2.92
CA ARG A 120 6.53 18.23 3.57
C ARG A 120 6.20 18.43 5.04
N GLY A 121 4.92 18.48 5.39
CA GLY A 121 4.46 18.59 6.77
C GLY A 121 4.89 17.38 7.61
N LEU A 122 4.72 16.17 7.06
CA LEU A 122 5.15 14.92 7.71
C LEU A 122 6.67 14.84 7.86
N GLN A 123 7.41 15.25 6.84
CA GLN A 123 8.88 15.25 6.90
C GLN A 123 9.39 16.15 8.04
N HIS A 124 8.80 17.33 8.22
CA HIS A 124 9.15 18.21 9.34
C HIS A 124 8.80 17.68 10.73
N GLN A 125 7.93 16.66 10.85
CA GLN A 125 7.64 16.02 12.13
C GLN A 125 8.68 14.96 12.53
N LEU A 126 9.43 14.45 11.55
CA LEU A 126 10.42 13.39 11.73
C LEU A 126 11.85 13.95 11.95
N ASP A 127 12.07 15.23 11.64
CA ASP A 127 13.31 15.99 11.88
C ASP A 127 13.38 16.58 13.31
#